data_AF-B4I4P6-F1
#
_entry.id   AF-B4I4P6-F1
#
_cell.length_a   1.000
_cell.length_b   1.000
_cell.length_c   1.000
_cell.angle_alpha   90.00
_cell.angle_beta   90.00
_cell.angle_gamma   90.00
#
_symmetry.space_group_name_H-M   'P 1'
#
loop_
_entity.id
_entity.type
_entity.pdbx_description
1 polymer ?
#
loop_
_entity_poly.entity_id
_entity_poly.type
_entity_poly.pdbx_seq_one_letter_code
_entity_poly.pdbx_strand_id
1 'polypeptide(L)'
;MAPSSEKQSYAELMENMKLCEAERIYALSNSVGRILDDAEARKVLRHFIFSEKKSMQCVDVYEKCAEFLGEHPKYESCDLKVLARLGLPSHLEQRLCYRLNNGNPISIFFCLKNIQAECLSEVAESFSDFKESITKTRINLKHKQLG
;
A
#
# COMPACT_ATOMS: atom_id res chain seq x y z
N MET A 1 19.83 22.86 1.66
CA MET A 1 20.42 21.51 1.56
C MET A 1 19.55 20.59 2.41
N ALA A 2 18.67 19.80 1.80
CA ALA A 2 17.97 18.74 2.51
C ALA A 2 18.91 17.54 2.58
N PRO A 3 18.99 16.81 3.71
CA PRO A 3 19.78 15.60 3.76
C PRO A 3 19.18 14.63 2.74
N SER A 4 20.02 14.16 1.83
CA SER A 4 19.75 13.01 0.99
C SER A 4 19.42 11.85 1.92
N SER A 5 18.12 11.61 2.16
CA SER A 5 17.66 10.35 2.72
C SER A 5 18.18 9.27 1.80
N GLU A 6 19.24 8.59 2.21
CA GLU A 6 19.76 7.41 1.53
C GLU A 6 18.55 6.54 1.21
N LYS A 7 18.34 6.28 -0.09
CA LYS A 7 17.31 5.35 -0.53
C LYS A 7 17.75 3.98 -0.04
N GLN A 8 17.41 3.65 1.21
CA GLN A 8 17.69 2.37 1.81
C GLN A 8 17.17 1.29 0.87
N SER A 9 18.07 0.43 0.41
CA SER A 9 17.72 -0.68 -0.47
C SER A 9 16.79 -1.63 0.26
N TYR A 10 15.91 -2.32 -0.47
CA TYR A 10 15.07 -3.37 0.14
C TYR A 10 15.92 -4.43 0.85
N ALA A 11 17.09 -4.79 0.29
CA ALA A 11 18.01 -5.72 0.92
C ALA A 11 18.54 -5.19 2.27
N GLU A 12 18.99 -3.93 2.30
CA GLU A 12 19.47 -3.28 3.53
C GLU A 12 18.36 -3.12 4.58
N LEU A 13 17.12 -2.89 4.14
CA LEU A 13 15.96 -2.84 5.02
C LEU A 13 15.71 -4.20 5.66
N MET A 14 15.77 -5.28 4.87
CA MET A 14 15.54 -6.63 5.37
C MET A 14 16.69 -7.12 6.27
N GLU A 15 17.93 -6.72 6.01
CA GLU A 15 19.09 -7.07 6.85
C GLU A 15 19.07 -6.39 8.21
N ASN A 16 18.60 -5.13 8.28
CA ASN A 16 18.50 -4.35 9.51
C ASN A 16 17.19 -4.55 10.27
N MET A 17 16.23 -5.30 9.70
CA MET A 17 14.94 -5.57 10.32
C MET A 17 15.09 -6.41 11.59
N LYS A 18 14.36 -6.04 12.65
CA LYS A 18 14.33 -6.83 13.89
C LYS A 18 13.48 -8.08 13.71
N LEU A 19 13.83 -9.17 14.40
CA LEU A 19 13.05 -10.42 14.33
C LEU A 19 11.57 -10.21 14.71
N CYS A 20 11.29 -9.45 15.77
CA CYS A 20 9.91 -9.16 16.19
C CYS A 20 9.11 -8.42 15.13
N GLU A 21 9.75 -7.55 14.36
CA GLU A 21 9.14 -6.82 13.25
C GLU A 21 8.87 -7.73 12.06
N ALA A 22 9.83 -8.59 11.70
CA ALA A 22 9.66 -9.59 10.66
C ALA A 22 8.53 -10.58 11.00
N GLU A 23 8.39 -10.98 12.27
CA GLU A 23 7.29 -11.82 12.74
C GLU A 23 5.93 -11.11 12.67
N ARG A 24 5.88 -9.83 13.05
CA ARG A 24 4.68 -8.99 12.96
C ARG A 24 4.21 -8.86 11.51
N ILE A 25 5.11 -8.50 10.59
CA ILE A 25 4.79 -8.34 9.17
C ILE A 25 4.40 -9.70 8.57
N TYR A 26 5.09 -10.79 8.93
CA TYR A 26 4.70 -12.13 8.51
C TYR A 26 3.26 -12.47 8.95
N ALA A 27 2.86 -12.14 10.18
CA ALA A 27 1.49 -12.38 10.66
C ALA A 27 0.44 -11.60 9.85
N LEU A 28 0.79 -10.42 9.35
CA LEU A 28 -0.06 -9.59 8.48
C LEU A 28 -0.09 -10.10 7.03
N SER A 29 0.97 -10.78 6.57
CA SER A 29 1.17 -11.27 5.19
C SER A 29 0.18 -12.33 4.70
N ASN A 30 -0.84 -12.68 5.50
CA ASN A 30 -1.97 -13.49 5.05
C ASN A 30 -3.07 -12.66 4.40
N SER A 31 -2.97 -11.33 4.40
CA SER A 31 -3.92 -10.43 3.76
C SER A 31 -3.20 -9.22 3.19
N VAL A 32 -3.37 -9.00 1.88
CA VAL A 32 -2.85 -7.81 1.18
C VAL A 32 -3.41 -6.54 1.83
N GLY A 33 -4.71 -6.52 2.14
CA GLY A 33 -5.35 -5.40 2.81
C GLY A 33 -4.71 -5.07 4.15
N ARG A 34 -4.42 -6.07 4.99
CA ARG A 34 -3.78 -5.83 6.29
C ARG A 34 -2.36 -5.28 6.17
N ILE A 35 -1.63 -5.66 5.13
CA ILE A 35 -0.31 -5.06 4.83
C ILE A 35 -0.47 -3.62 4.34
N LEU A 36 -1.44 -3.37 3.46
CA LEU A 36 -1.69 -2.02 2.93
C LEU A 36 -2.30 -1.08 3.96
N ASP A 37 -3.00 -1.56 4.99
CA ASP A 37 -3.55 -0.74 6.07
C ASP A 37 -2.48 -0.38 7.13
N ASP A 38 -1.48 -1.26 7.35
CA ASP A 38 -0.39 -1.04 8.31
C ASP A 38 0.73 -0.17 7.69
N ALA A 39 0.98 1.01 8.25
CA ALA A 39 1.93 1.98 7.67
C ALA A 39 3.36 1.42 7.52
N GLU A 40 3.85 0.71 8.53
CA GLU A 40 5.20 0.14 8.52
C GLU A 40 5.27 -1.06 7.55
N ALA A 41 4.28 -1.95 7.56
CA ALA A 41 4.26 -3.07 6.62
C ALA A 41 4.10 -2.59 5.16
N ARG A 42 3.29 -1.55 4.92
CA ARG A 42 3.14 -0.88 3.62
C ARG A 42 4.46 -0.27 3.16
N LYS A 43 5.25 0.31 4.06
CA LYS A 43 6.60 0.81 3.73
C LYS A 43 7.49 -0.33 3.24
N VAL A 44 7.54 -1.46 3.94
CA VAL A 44 8.31 -2.64 3.51
C VAL A 44 7.84 -3.16 2.15
N LEU A 45 6.53 -3.23 1.93
CA LEU A 45 5.95 -3.61 0.64
C LEU A 45 6.34 -2.63 -0.48
N ARG A 46 6.35 -1.31 -0.23
CA ARG A 46 6.81 -0.31 -1.20
C ARG A 46 8.26 -0.53 -1.61
N HIS A 47 9.15 -0.78 -0.66
CA HIS A 47 10.55 -1.07 -0.96
C HIS A 47 10.68 -2.36 -1.79
N PHE A 48 9.89 -3.38 -1.50
CA PHE A 48 9.85 -4.61 -2.28
C PHE A 48 9.40 -4.38 -3.74
N ILE A 49 8.24 -3.73 -3.94
CA ILE A 49 7.70 -3.43 -5.28
C ILE A 49 8.68 -2.57 -6.08
N PHE A 50 9.33 -1.60 -5.42
CA PHE A 50 10.36 -0.78 -6.03
C PHE A 50 11.59 -1.61 -6.45
N SER A 51 12.05 -2.57 -5.62
CA SER A 51 13.15 -3.46 -6.00
C SER A 51 12.82 -4.37 -7.18
N GLU A 52 11.55 -4.75 -7.34
CA GLU A 52 11.03 -5.52 -8.47
C GLU A 52 10.78 -4.65 -9.72
N LYS A 53 11.07 -3.33 -9.66
CA LYS A 53 10.79 -2.36 -10.73
C LYS A 53 9.32 -2.33 -11.19
N LYS A 54 8.41 -2.68 -10.28
CA LYS A 54 6.96 -2.66 -10.51
C LYS A 54 6.37 -1.30 -10.16
N SER A 55 5.21 -0.99 -10.73
CA SER A 55 4.51 0.28 -10.46
C SER A 55 4.04 0.34 -9.00
N MET A 56 4.22 1.49 -8.35
CA MET A 56 3.69 1.77 -7.00
C MET A 56 2.32 2.46 -7.04
N GLN A 57 1.80 2.77 -8.23
CA GLN A 57 0.58 3.56 -8.41
C GLN A 57 -0.60 3.00 -7.62
N CYS A 58 -0.81 1.67 -7.65
CA CYS A 58 -1.89 1.05 -6.89
C CYS A 58 -1.71 1.14 -5.37
N VAL A 59 -0.48 1.15 -4.86
CA VAL A 59 -0.23 1.38 -3.42
C VAL A 59 -0.53 2.83 -3.05
N ASP A 60 -0.10 3.78 -3.89
CA ASP A 60 -0.29 5.21 -3.66
C ASP A 60 -1.78 5.59 -3.74
N VAL A 61 -2.49 5.08 -4.76
CA VAL A 61 -3.94 5.26 -4.92
C VAL A 61 -4.69 4.61 -3.76
N TYR A 62 -4.32 3.39 -3.35
CA TYR A 62 -4.96 2.72 -2.21
C TYR A 62 -4.83 3.53 -0.92
N GLU A 63 -3.61 4.00 -0.61
CA GLU A 63 -3.31 4.81 0.58
C GLU A 63 -4.14 6.10 0.55
N LYS A 64 -4.16 6.80 -0.59
CA LYS A 64 -4.92 8.03 -0.72
C LYS A 64 -6.43 7.79 -0.62
N CYS A 65 -6.95 6.69 -1.17
CA CYS A 65 -8.34 6.29 -0.96
C CYS A 65 -8.64 5.99 0.52
N ALA A 66 -7.72 5.36 1.26
CA ALA A 66 -7.88 5.09 2.68
C ALA A 66 -7.98 6.38 3.50
N GLU A 67 -7.13 7.36 3.21
CA GLU A 67 -7.20 8.70 3.80
C GLU A 67 -8.57 9.35 3.55
N PHE A 68 -9.03 9.37 2.30
CA PHE A 68 -10.33 9.96 1.97
C PHE A 68 -11.51 9.23 2.62
N LEU A 69 -11.43 7.91 2.76
CA LEU A 69 -12.46 7.13 3.44
C LEU A 69 -12.56 7.47 4.93
N GLY A 70 -11.45 7.88 5.56
CA GLY A 70 -11.44 8.38 6.94
C GLY A 70 -12.21 9.69 7.14
N GLU A 71 -12.31 10.51 6.09
CA GLU A 71 -13.05 11.78 6.10
C GLU A 71 -14.57 11.60 5.92
N HIS A 72 -15.07 10.36 5.76
CA HIS A 72 -16.49 10.11 5.58
C HIS A 72 -17.33 10.74 6.71
N PRO A 73 -18.42 11.47 6.40
CA PRO A 73 -19.03 11.71 5.08
C PRO A 73 -18.57 12.99 4.35
N LYS A 74 -17.59 13.72 4.88
CA LYS A 74 -17.18 15.06 4.43
C LYS A 74 -16.15 15.00 3.29
N TYR A 75 -16.60 14.64 2.10
CA TYR A 75 -15.72 14.56 0.92
C TYR A 75 -15.47 15.91 0.23
N GLU A 76 -16.19 16.97 0.58
CA GLU A 76 -16.11 18.29 -0.05
C GLU A 76 -14.72 18.95 0.09
N SER A 77 -14.00 18.62 1.17
CA SER A 77 -12.64 19.09 1.43
C SER A 77 -11.54 18.22 0.79
N CYS A 78 -11.89 17.11 0.16
CA CYS A 78 -10.92 16.17 -0.41
C CYS A 78 -10.56 16.56 -1.85
N ASP A 79 -9.27 16.78 -2.14
CA ASP A 79 -8.78 16.92 -3.53
C ASP A 79 -8.70 15.54 -4.21
N LEU A 80 -9.86 15.02 -4.64
CA LEU A 80 -9.97 13.70 -5.28
C LEU A 80 -9.28 13.63 -6.64
N LYS A 81 -8.95 14.78 -7.26
CA LYS A 81 -8.14 14.83 -8.49
C LYS A 81 -6.70 14.37 -8.27
N VAL A 82 -6.25 14.34 -7.01
CA VAL A 82 -4.96 13.73 -6.65
C VAL A 82 -4.89 12.26 -7.09
N LEU A 83 -6.00 11.51 -7.06
CA LEU A 83 -5.99 10.10 -7.49
C LEU A 83 -5.61 9.96 -8.97
N ALA A 84 -6.08 10.84 -9.84
CA ALA A 84 -5.69 10.86 -11.25
C ALA A 84 -4.19 11.15 -11.42
N ARG A 85 -3.64 12.09 -10.63
CA ARG A 85 -2.20 12.40 -10.62
C ARG A 85 -1.36 11.22 -10.13
N LEU A 86 -1.90 10.39 -9.23
CA LEU A 86 -1.28 9.17 -8.73
C LEU A 86 -1.39 7.98 -9.72
N GLY A 87 -2.08 8.15 -10.86
CA GLY A 87 -2.19 7.12 -11.89
C GLY A 87 -3.49 6.32 -11.84
N LEU A 88 -4.55 6.83 -11.19
CA LEU A 88 -5.87 6.20 -11.26
C LEU A 88 -6.33 6.04 -12.74
N PRO A 89 -6.75 4.84 -13.16
CA PRO A 89 -7.28 4.63 -14.51
C PRO A 89 -8.43 5.57 -14.87
N SER A 90 -8.44 6.05 -16.12
CA SER A 90 -9.39 7.05 -16.60
C SER A 90 -10.86 6.66 -16.43
N HIS A 91 -11.20 5.38 -16.59
CA HIS A 91 -12.56 4.89 -16.40
C HIS A 91 -13.02 4.96 -14.93
N LEU A 92 -12.11 4.74 -13.97
CA LEU A 92 -12.39 4.90 -12.54
C LEU A 92 -12.46 6.37 -12.15
N GLU A 93 -11.60 7.21 -12.72
CA GLU A 93 -11.65 8.65 -12.54
C GLU A 93 -13.01 9.21 -13.01
N GLN A 94 -13.45 8.85 -14.21
CA GLN A 94 -14.76 9.25 -14.73
C GLN A 94 -15.90 8.81 -13.82
N ARG A 95 -15.85 7.57 -13.33
CA ARG A 95 -16.84 7.04 -12.38
C ARG A 95 -16.84 7.82 -11.07
N LEU A 96 -15.67 8.15 -10.53
CA LEU A 96 -15.54 8.95 -9.31
C LEU A 96 -16.08 10.37 -9.51
N CYS A 97 -15.68 11.04 -10.59
CA CYS A 97 -16.17 12.37 -10.97
C CYS A 97 -17.70 12.40 -11.13
N TYR A 98 -18.27 11.38 -11.77
CA TYR A 98 -19.73 11.25 -11.88
C TYR A 98 -20.41 11.13 -10.52
N ARG A 99 -19.84 10.35 -9.59
CA ARG A 99 -20.40 10.19 -8.23
C ARG A 99 -20.23 11.45 -7.38
N LEU A 100 -19.16 12.22 -7.58
CA LEU A 100 -18.98 13.50 -6.89
C LEU A 100 -20.00 14.54 -7.33
N ASN A 101 -20.27 14.62 -8.64
CA ASN A 101 -21.19 15.61 -9.18
C ASN A 101 -22.68 15.29 -8.90
N ASN A 102 -23.01 14.02 -8.66
CA ASN A 102 -24.40 13.56 -8.59
C ASN A 102 -24.79 12.85 -7.27
N GLY A 103 -23.85 12.65 -6.35
CA GLY A 103 -23.95 11.57 -5.36
C GLY A 103 -24.02 12.01 -3.89
N ASN A 104 -24.78 11.23 -3.13
CA ASN A 104 -24.72 11.18 -1.66
C ASN A 104 -23.32 10.66 -1.21
N PRO A 105 -22.76 11.15 -0.09
CA PRO A 105 -21.53 10.62 0.54
C PRO A 105 -21.39 9.09 0.55
N ILE A 106 -22.48 8.34 0.74
CA ILE A 106 -22.46 6.87 0.69
C ILE A 106 -22.00 6.35 -0.67
N SER A 107 -22.44 6.97 -1.77
CA SER A 107 -22.07 6.55 -3.12
C SER A 107 -20.59 6.82 -3.43
N ILE A 108 -20.04 7.90 -2.88
CA ILE A 108 -18.61 8.24 -2.96
C ILE A 108 -17.79 7.23 -2.14
N PHE A 109 -18.25 6.92 -0.91
CA PHE A 109 -17.64 5.90 -0.06
C PHE A 109 -17.52 4.55 -0.79
N PHE A 110 -18.61 4.06 -1.39
CA PHE A 110 -18.56 2.81 -2.15
C PHE A 110 -17.68 2.91 -3.40
N CYS A 111 -17.63 4.07 -4.05
CA CYS A 111 -16.73 4.27 -5.19
C CYS A 111 -15.26 4.14 -4.77
N LEU A 112 -14.87 4.79 -3.68
CA LEU A 112 -13.51 4.70 -3.11
C LEU A 112 -13.18 3.28 -2.64
N LYS A 113 -14.13 2.56 -2.03
CA LYS A 113 -13.94 1.15 -1.67
C LYS A 113 -13.76 0.23 -2.87
N ASN A 114 -14.46 0.47 -3.98
CA ASN A 114 -14.25 -0.29 -5.21
C ASN A 114 -12.86 -0.02 -5.80
N ILE A 115 -12.41 1.24 -5.82
CA ILE A 115 -11.04 1.58 -6.26
C ILE A 115 -10.01 0.86 -5.38
N GLN A 116 -10.18 0.85 -4.05
CA GLN A 116 -9.30 0.09 -3.16
C GLN A 116 -9.28 -1.41 -3.48
N ALA A 117 -10.42 -2.01 -3.83
CA ALA A 117 -10.50 -3.43 -4.19
C ALA A 117 -9.76 -3.78 -5.50
N GLU A 118 -9.80 -2.87 -6.48
CA GLU A 118 -9.02 -3.02 -7.71
C GLU A 118 -7.52 -2.92 -7.43
N CYS A 119 -7.09 -1.92 -6.65
CA CYS A 119 -5.69 -1.81 -6.22
C CYS A 119 -5.21 -3.03 -5.44
N LEU A 120 -6.05 -3.60 -4.56
CA LEU A 120 -5.74 -4.83 -3.83
C LEU A 120 -5.47 -6.01 -4.76
N SER A 121 -6.26 -6.11 -5.84
CA SER A 121 -6.15 -7.20 -6.80
C SER A 121 -4.84 -7.12 -7.58
N GLU A 122 -4.44 -5.92 -8.02
CA GLU A 122 -3.17 -5.71 -8.70
C GLU A 122 -1.97 -5.99 -7.78
N VAL A 123 -2.01 -5.52 -6.53
CA VAL A 123 -0.95 -5.81 -5.56
C VAL A 123 -0.87 -7.31 -5.24
N ALA A 124 -2.00 -8.00 -5.21
CA ALA A 124 -2.05 -9.44 -4.93
C ALA A 124 -1.23 -10.27 -5.93
N GLU A 125 -1.13 -9.84 -7.20
CA GLU A 125 -0.33 -10.53 -8.22
C GLU A 125 1.16 -10.61 -7.86
N SER A 126 1.66 -9.64 -7.10
CA SER A 126 3.07 -9.58 -6.66
C SER A 126 3.27 -9.99 -5.21
N PHE A 127 2.19 -10.37 -4.53
CA PHE A 127 2.19 -10.54 -3.09
C PHE A 127 2.73 -11.90 -2.63
N SER A 128 2.68 -12.93 -3.49
CA SER A 128 3.32 -14.22 -3.24
C SER A 128 4.81 -14.06 -2.98
N ASP A 129 5.47 -13.29 -3.84
CA ASP A 129 6.92 -13.10 -3.84
C ASP A 129 7.34 -12.26 -2.62
N PHE A 130 6.55 -11.25 -2.29
CA PHE A 130 6.69 -10.47 -1.06
C PHE A 130 6.61 -11.37 0.19
N LYS A 131 5.58 -12.22 0.26
CA LYS A 131 5.39 -13.14 1.38
C LYS A 131 6.55 -14.12 1.51
N GLU A 132 7.04 -14.66 0.39
CA GLU A 132 8.20 -15.53 0.38
C GLU A 132 9.46 -14.81 0.89
N SER A 133 9.68 -13.58 0.43
CA SER A 133 10.79 -12.73 0.86
C SER A 133 10.77 -12.48 2.37
N ILE A 134 9.63 -12.09 2.93
CA ILE A 134 9.45 -11.89 4.39
C ILE A 134 9.68 -13.20 5.16
N THR A 135 9.21 -14.33 4.61
CA THR A 135 9.39 -15.64 5.23
C THR A 135 10.88 -16.01 5.32
N LYS A 136 11.64 -15.82 4.23
CA LYS A 136 13.09 -16.04 4.20
C LYS A 136 13.82 -15.16 5.21
N THR A 137 13.51 -13.86 5.25
CA THR A 137 14.13 -12.93 6.21
C THR A 137 13.85 -13.33 7.64
N ARG A 138 12.61 -13.70 7.98
CA ARG A 138 12.26 -14.19 9.32
C ARG A 138 13.09 -15.42 9.70
N ILE A 139 13.24 -16.39 8.82
CA ILE A 139 14.03 -17.61 9.07
C ILE A 139 15.52 -17.26 9.27
N ASN A 140 16.07 -16.38 8.44
CA ASN A 140 17.47 -15.95 8.55
C ASN A 140 17.75 -15.22 9.88
N LEU A 141 16.83 -14.35 10.32
CA LEU A 141 16.94 -13.65 11.59
C LEU A 141 16.83 -14.61 12.80
N LYS A 142 15.99 -15.65 12.71
CA LYS A 142 15.94 -16.70 13.75
C LYS A 142 17.25 -17.45 13.89
N HIS A 143 17.86 -17.85 12.78
CA HIS A 143 19.16 -18.53 12.82
C HIS A 143 20.27 -17.63 13.38
N LYS A 144 20.29 -16.34 13.02
CA LYS A 144 21.27 -15.37 13.56
C LYS A 144 21.17 -15.11 15.07
N GLN A 145 20.01 -15.36 15.68
CA GLN A 145 19.83 -15.21 17.14
C GLN A 145 20.14 -16.49 17.93
N LEU A 146 20.25 -17.63 17.25
CA LEU A 146 20.49 -18.95 17.86
C LEU A 146 21.95 -19.42 17.75
N GLY A 147 22.79 -18.74 16.97
CA GLY A 147 24.23 -18.97 16.86
C GLY A 147 25.02 -17.85 17.53
#